data_AF-A0A2N5A366-F1
#
_entry.id   AF-A0A2N5A366-F1
#
_cell.length_a   1.000
_cell.length_b   1.000
_cell.length_c   1.000
_cell.angle_alpha   90.00
_cell.angle_beta   90.00
_cell.angle_gamma   90.00
#
_symmetry.space_group_name_H-M   'P 1'
#
loop_
_entity.id
_entity.type
_entity.pdbx_description
1 polymer ?
#
loop_
_entity_poly.entity_id
_entity_poly.type
_entity_poly.pdbx_seq_one_letter_code
_entity_poly.pdbx_strand_id
1 'polypeptide(L)' 'RLGEPEEIGRAVVFLASDESSFINAAEIYVDGGMAQI' A
#
# COMPACT_ATOMS: atom_id res chain seq x y z
N ARG A 1 1.60 13.01 -7.92
CA ARG A 1 3.06 13.31 -7.88
C ARG A 1 3.83 12.01 -7.97
N LEU A 2 5.14 12.03 -8.23
CA LEU A 2 5.94 10.83 -8.01
C LEU A 2 5.94 10.48 -6.51
N GLY A 3 5.85 9.19 -6.24
CA GLY A 3 5.92 8.65 -4.89
C GLY A 3 7.37 8.56 -4.41
N GLU A 4 7.56 8.71 -3.11
CA GLU A 4 8.84 8.45 -2.45
C GLU A 4 8.91 6.99 -1.99
N PRO A 5 10.09 6.34 -1.96
CA PRO A 5 10.23 4.95 -1.53
C PRO A 5 9.63 4.65 -0.15
N GLU A 6 9.68 5.61 0.78
CA GLU A 6 9.12 5.49 2.12
C GLU A 6 7.59 5.34 2.13
N GLU A 7 6.90 5.77 1.08
CA GLU A 7 5.45 5.56 0.95
C GLU A 7 5.10 4.10 0.71
N ILE A 8 5.89 3.42 -0.11
CA ILE A 8 5.77 1.96 -0.30
C ILE A 8 6.14 1.26 1.01
N GLY A 9 7.22 1.69 1.66
CA GLY A 9 7.66 1.11 2.94
C GLY A 9 6.57 1.17 4.02
N ARG A 10 5.85 2.29 4.13
CA ARG A 10 4.72 2.41 5.07
C ARG A 10 3.57 1.46 4.75
N ALA A 11 3.23 1.27 3.47
CA ALA A 11 2.22 0.30 3.07
C ALA A 11 2.64 -1.14 3.39
N VAL A 12 3.92 -1.47 3.20
CA VAL A 12 4.47 -2.78 3.58
C VAL A 12 4.42 -2.99 5.10
N VAL A 13 4.78 -1.98 5.89
CA VAL A 13 4.69 -2.05 7.36
C VAL A 13 3.25 -2.28 7.81
N PHE A 14 2.29 -1.59 7.20
CA PHE A 14 0.86 -1.81 7.46
C PHE A 14 0.44 -3.25 7.12
N LEU A 15 0.80 -3.76 5.94
CA LEU A 15 0.45 -5.13 5.51
C LEU A 15 1.14 -6.22 6.34
N ALA A 16 2.26 -5.89 6.98
CA ALA A 16 2.98 -6.79 7.87
C ALA A 16 2.48 -6.71 9.33
N SER A 17 1.60 -5.77 9.67
CA SER A 17 1.10 -5.57 11.04
C SER A 17 -0.24 -6.28 11.26
N ASP A 18 -0.64 -6.39 12.53
CA ASP A 18 -1.96 -6.92 12.91
C ASP A 18 -3.12 -6.02 12.44
N GLU A 19 -2.84 -4.77 12.05
CA GLU A 19 -3.85 -3.83 11.55
C GLU A 19 -4.45 -4.29 10.22
N SER A 20 -3.74 -5.11 9.44
CA SER A 20 -4.23 -5.71 8.21
C SER A 20 -4.69 -7.16 8.38
N SER A 21 -5.01 -7.61 9.59
CA SER A 21 -5.34 -9.02 9.90
C SER A 21 -6.48 -9.64 9.07
N PHE A 22 -7.33 -8.83 8.44
CA PHE A 22 -8.42 -9.29 7.58
C PHE A 22 -8.21 -9.00 6.08
N ILE A 23 -7.04 -8.50 5.70
CA ILE A 23 -6.67 -8.23 4.31
C ILE A 23 -5.82 -9.40 3.80
N ASN A 24 -6.37 -10.16 2.86
CA ASN A 24 -5.65 -11.25 2.19
C ASN A 24 -6.10 -11.35 0.74
N ALA A 25 -5.22 -11.87 -0.13
CA ALA A 25 -5.44 -12.04 -1.56
C ALA A 25 -5.87 -10.75 -2.31
N ALA A 26 -5.57 -9.59 -1.71
CA ALA A 26 -5.86 -8.28 -2.28
C ALA A 26 -4.59 -7.68 -2.87
N GLU A 27 -4.75 -6.96 -3.98
CA GLU A 27 -3.70 -6.12 -4.55
C GLU A 27 -3.88 -4.69 -4.03
N ILE A 28 -2.83 -4.12 -3.43
CA ILE A 28 -2.85 -2.77 -2.87
C ILE A 28 -1.93 -1.89 -3.71
N TYR A 29 -2.51 -0.89 -4.36
CA TYR A 29 -1.78 0.08 -5.18
C TYR A 29 -1.32 1.26 -4.32
N VAL A 30 -0.03 1.60 -4.41
CA VAL A 30 0.58 2.80 -3.82
C VAL A 30 1.13 3.67 -4.96
N ASP A 31 0.22 4.13 -5.82
CA ASP A 31 0.55 4.76 -7.10
C ASP A 31 0.08 6.21 -7.20
N GLY A 32 -0.38 6.80 -6.08
CA GLY A 32 -0.95 8.14 -6.08
C GLY A 32 -2.22 8.28 -6.91
N GLY A 33 -2.94 7.18 -7.17
CA GLY A 33 -4.19 7.14 -7.93
C GLY A 33 -4.00 7.07 -9.44
N MET A 34 -2.77 6.85 -9.94
CA MET A 34 -2.48 6.86 -11.38
C MET A 34 -3.28 5.81 -12.17
N ALA A 35 -3.57 4.65 -11.58
CA ALA A 35 -4.35 3.58 -12.19
C ALA A 35 -5.82 3.54 -11.73
N GLN A 36 -6.32 4.57 -11.02
CA GLN A 36 -7.64 4.57 -10.38
C GLN A 36 -8.69 5.44 -11.10
N ILE A 37 -8.43 5.77 -12.37
CA ILE A 37 -9.24 6.64 -13.24
C ILE A 37 -9.38 6.04 -14.64
#